data_AF-A0ABD3UQM1-F1
#
_entry.id   AF-A0ABD3UQM1-F1
#
_cell.length_a   1.000
_cell.length_b   1.000
_cell.length_c   1.000
_cell.angle_alpha   90.00
_cell.angle_beta   90.00
_cell.angle_gamma   90.00
#
_symmetry.space_group_name_H-M   'P 1'
#
loop_
_entity.id
_entity.type
_entity.pdbx_description
1 polymer ?
#
loop_
_entity_poly.entity_id
_entity_poly.type
_entity_poly.pdbx_seq_one_letter_code
_entity_poly.pdbx_strand_id
1 'polypeptide(L)'
;MIILQFLKNMLLLQYLITVLEGDFWPRISNQGNVEWTLLRESLLNMLLGSRKTTYKGLMKDCLSIMCSLSQSTVFSGEKSCLENSSMKLSHEISIATAIALPEVKKSTCTLLRKFFVMIMELDSSRRMADQQGLTTRADGVRTPVVEIILDELIYNNDILFAFLPVFDEPKWKLEIIVLYFQKYISKASVQTRRSNSTIYAENLDGVLNCLSNKNSARSIFKKIRTEVIQLLLAHAFQAYVAQSYQQGFTNPIEDVRSSSIIDVCKNFITAFTCLRQEDKHMEILRIGKEALFTAATILSTKS
;
A
#
# COMPACT_ATOMS: atom_id res chain seq x y z
N MET A 1 20.45 -16.59 22.25
CA MET A 1 20.90 -15.17 22.25
C MET A 1 20.36 -14.38 21.06
N ILE A 2 20.48 -14.88 19.82
CA ILE A 2 20.02 -14.17 18.60
C ILE A 2 18.51 -13.87 18.60
N ILE A 3 17.65 -14.83 18.98
CA ILE A 3 16.18 -14.66 19.01
C ILE A 3 15.76 -13.58 20.02
N LEU A 4 16.41 -13.53 21.18
CA LEU A 4 16.11 -12.53 22.21
C LEU A 4 16.49 -11.12 21.75
N GLN A 5 17.62 -10.97 21.06
CA GLN A 5 18.03 -9.69 20.49
C GLN A 5 17.07 -9.26 19.37
N PHE A 6 16.60 -10.20 18.55
CA PHE A 6 15.61 -9.94 17.50
C PHE A 6 14.27 -9.46 18.09
N LEU A 7 13.76 -10.16 19.12
CA LEU A 7 12.56 -9.75 19.85
C LEU A 7 12.72 -8.37 20.48
N LYS A 8 13.86 -8.10 21.14
CA LYS A 8 14.16 -6.79 21.73
C LYS A 8 14.11 -5.67 20.69
N ASN A 9 14.73 -5.88 19.53
CA ASN A 9 14.73 -4.88 18.46
C ASN A 9 13.33 -4.64 17.90
N MET A 10 12.52 -5.70 17.74
CA MET A 10 11.13 -5.58 17.32
C MET A 10 10.30 -4.79 18.32
N LEU A 11 10.40 -5.10 19.62
CA LEU A 11 9.68 -4.37 20.66
C LEU A 11 10.10 -2.89 20.74
N LEU A 12 11.40 -2.60 20.53
CA LEU A 12 11.88 -1.22 20.48
C LEU A 12 11.31 -0.47 19.28
N LEU A 13 11.25 -1.10 18.11
CA LEU A 13 10.63 -0.54 16.91
C LEU A 13 9.13 -0.31 17.13
N GLN A 14 8.43 -1.28 17.73
CA GLN A 14 7.02 -1.15 18.08
C GLN A 14 6.79 0.05 19.00
N TYR A 15 7.57 0.16 20.08
CA TYR A 15 7.51 1.28 21.02
C TYR A 15 7.71 2.62 20.32
N LEU A 16 8.74 2.74 19.47
CA LEU A 16 9.00 3.96 18.71
C LEU A 16 7.80 4.34 17.84
N ILE A 17 7.25 3.39 17.06
CA ILE A 17 6.10 3.66 16.20
C ILE A 17 4.88 4.09 17.03
N THR A 18 4.63 3.45 18.17
CA THR A 18 3.52 3.82 19.06
C THR A 18 3.69 5.22 19.65
N VAL A 19 4.91 5.64 20.00
CA VAL A 19 5.19 7.01 20.45
C VAL A 19 4.93 8.03 19.33
N LEU A 20 5.36 7.72 18.10
CA LEU A 20 5.08 8.58 16.94
C LEU A 20 3.57 8.66 16.65
N GLU A 21 2.88 7.53 16.75
CA GLU A 21 1.42 7.43 16.57
C GLU A 21 0.66 8.28 17.59
N GLY A 22 1.07 8.21 18.87
CA GLY A 22 0.47 8.98 19.95
C GLY A 22 0.66 10.49 19.84
N ASP A 23 1.73 10.96 19.17
CA ASP A 23 1.93 12.39 18.87
C ASP A 23 1.24 12.83 17.56
N PHE A 24 1.25 11.98 16.54
CA PHE A 24 0.84 12.36 15.19
C PHE A 24 -0.68 12.46 15.02
N TRP A 25 -1.44 11.43 15.42
CA TRP A 25 -2.88 11.41 15.16
C TRP A 25 -3.68 12.52 15.84
N PRO A 26 -3.41 12.89 17.11
CA PRO A 26 -4.10 14.00 17.76
C PRO A 26 -3.93 15.33 17.00
N ARG A 27 -2.81 15.52 16.29
CA ARG A 27 -2.54 16.72 15.48
C ARG A 27 -3.33 16.74 14.17
N ILE A 28 -3.66 15.58 13.61
CA ILE A 28 -4.54 15.45 12.43
C ILE A 28 -6.01 15.65 12.82
N SER A 29 -6.44 15.14 13.97
CA SER A 29 -7.86 15.13 14.37
C SER A 29 -8.39 16.46 14.88
N ASN A 30 -7.53 17.45 15.15
CA ASN A 30 -7.97 18.75 15.67
C ASN A 30 -8.58 19.62 14.56
N GLN A 31 -9.91 19.72 14.62
CA GLN A 31 -10.79 20.75 14.03
C GLN A 31 -10.59 21.13 12.56
N GLY A 32 -11.18 20.33 11.66
CA GLY A 32 -11.75 20.77 10.37
C GLY A 32 -10.79 21.19 9.26
N ASN A 33 -9.61 21.70 9.60
CA ASN A 33 -8.54 22.06 8.68
C ASN A 33 -7.21 21.57 9.26
N VAL A 34 -6.54 20.67 8.53
CA VAL A 34 -5.22 20.19 8.90
C VAL A 34 -4.22 21.34 8.82
N GLU A 35 -3.83 21.89 9.97
CA GLU A 35 -2.84 22.96 10.03
C GLU A 35 -1.44 22.37 9.83
N TRP A 36 -0.82 22.66 8.68
CA TRP A 36 0.52 22.18 8.34
C TRP A 36 1.56 22.49 9.43
N THR A 37 1.43 23.63 10.10
CA THR A 37 2.28 24.06 11.22
C THR A 37 2.35 23.01 12.34
N LEU A 38 1.20 22.46 12.75
CA LEU A 38 1.11 21.45 13.80
C LEU A 38 1.73 20.12 13.38
N LEU A 39 1.53 19.71 12.11
CA LEU A 39 2.11 18.48 11.58
C LEU A 39 3.61 18.60 11.33
N ARG A 40 4.08 19.78 10.93
CA ARG A 40 5.51 20.08 10.77
C ARG A 40 6.27 19.88 12.08
N GLU A 41 5.63 20.19 13.20
CA GLU A 41 6.20 20.04 14.55
C GLU A 41 6.02 18.63 15.14
N SER A 42 5.37 17.71 14.43
CA SER A 42 5.23 16.33 14.89
C SER A 42 6.58 15.62 15.01
N LEU A 43 6.67 14.71 15.98
CA LEU A 43 7.83 13.83 16.14
C LEU A 43 8.10 13.01 14.87
N LEU A 44 7.04 12.65 14.14
CA LEU A 44 7.15 11.97 12.87
C LEU A 44 7.88 12.85 11.85
N ASN A 45 7.43 14.09 11.61
CA ASN A 45 8.08 14.97 10.65
C ASN A 45 9.54 15.28 11.05
N MET A 46 9.80 15.49 12.34
CA MET A 46 11.16 15.71 12.85
C MET A 46 12.08 14.50 12.62
N LEU A 47 11.57 13.28 12.83
CA LEU A 47 12.34 12.06 12.56
C LEU A 47 12.68 11.95 11.07
N LEU A 48 11.70 12.16 10.19
CA LEU A 48 11.86 11.99 8.74
C LEU A 48 12.72 13.09 8.11
N GLY A 49 12.71 14.29 8.69
CA GLY A 49 13.56 15.42 8.28
C GLY A 49 14.97 15.41 8.88
N SER A 50 15.27 14.45 9.76
CA SER A 50 16.56 14.39 10.46
C SER A 50 17.70 14.04 9.51
N ARG A 51 18.74 14.88 9.51
CA ARG A 51 19.99 14.62 8.77
C ARG A 51 20.76 13.40 9.27
N LYS A 52 20.45 12.92 10.48
CA LYS A 52 21.07 11.74 11.08
C LYS A 52 20.47 10.43 10.56
N THR A 53 19.30 10.48 9.94
CA THR A 53 18.60 9.30 9.44
C THR A 53 18.72 9.20 7.93
N THR A 54 19.11 8.03 7.44
CA THR A 54 19.07 7.74 6.00
C THR A 54 17.65 7.37 5.61
N TYR A 55 16.77 8.38 5.48
CA TYR A 55 15.33 8.19 5.31
C TYR A 55 14.96 7.16 4.23
N LYS A 56 15.55 7.26 3.03
CA LYS A 56 15.29 6.31 1.93
C LYS A 56 15.68 4.88 2.31
N GLY A 57 16.84 4.70 2.96
CA GLY A 57 17.29 3.39 3.43
C GLY A 57 16.34 2.81 4.49
N LEU A 58 15.98 3.63 5.49
CA LEU A 58 15.04 3.25 6.54
C LEU A 58 13.69 2.77 5.96
N MET A 59 13.13 3.49 4.98
CA MET A 59 11.86 3.08 4.36
C MET A 59 11.97 1.74 3.62
N LYS A 60 13.08 1.50 2.92
CA LYS A 60 13.34 0.22 2.26
C LYS A 60 13.47 -0.93 3.25
N ASP A 61 14.21 -0.71 4.34
CA ASP A 61 14.37 -1.70 5.40
C ASP A 61 13.03 -2.01 6.08
N CYS A 62 12.25 -0.97 6.41
CA CYS A 62 10.89 -1.13 6.96
C CYS A 62 9.97 -1.92 6.01
N LEU A 63 10.01 -1.62 4.70
CA LEU A 63 9.22 -2.31 3.68
C LEU A 63 9.63 -3.79 3.57
N SER A 64 10.94 -4.06 3.51
CA SER A 64 11.49 -5.41 3.44
C SER A 64 11.13 -6.22 4.69
N ILE A 65 11.30 -5.64 5.88
CA ILE A 65 10.90 -6.27 7.14
C ILE A 65 9.41 -6.59 7.10
N MET A 66 8.54 -5.62 6.82
CA MET A 66 7.09 -5.83 6.76
C MET A 66 6.72 -6.99 5.82
N CYS A 67 7.34 -7.07 4.63
CA CYS A 67 7.11 -8.15 3.66
C CYS A 67 7.69 -9.50 4.11
N SER A 68 8.82 -9.52 4.83
CA SER A 68 9.40 -10.76 5.35
C SER A 68 8.59 -11.36 6.51
N LEU A 69 7.99 -10.51 7.35
CA LEU A 69 7.22 -10.94 8.52
C LEU A 69 5.92 -11.63 8.14
N SER A 70 5.32 -11.25 7.01
CA SER A 70 4.10 -11.84 6.49
C SER A 70 4.29 -13.20 5.84
N GLN A 71 5.47 -13.47 5.26
CA GLN A 71 5.80 -14.77 4.69
C GLN A 71 6.03 -15.84 5.77
N SER A 72 6.46 -15.41 6.97
CA SER A 72 6.79 -16.30 8.09
C SER A 72 5.57 -16.93 8.78
N THR A 73 4.34 -16.49 8.51
CA THR A 73 3.12 -17.09 9.10
C THR A 73 2.63 -18.33 8.35
N VAL A 74 3.18 -18.64 7.17
CA VAL A 74 2.78 -19.79 6.34
C VAL A 74 3.58 -21.08 6.64
N PHE A 75 4.74 -20.98 7.31
CA PHE A 75 5.66 -22.11 7.56
C PHE A 75 5.99 -22.29 9.05
N SER A 76 5.00 -22.57 9.89
CA SER A 76 5.26 -22.95 11.29
C SER A 76 4.52 -24.23 11.65
N GLY A 77 5.00 -25.34 11.09
CA GLY A 77 4.49 -26.68 11.33
C GLY A 77 5.62 -27.70 11.39
N GLU A 78 6.58 -27.55 12.29
CA GLU A 78 7.45 -28.68 12.67
C GLU A 78 8.05 -28.45 14.07
N LYS A 79 7.60 -29.29 15.01
CA LYS A 79 8.08 -29.40 16.39
C LYS A 79 9.09 -30.54 16.47
N SER A 80 10.22 -30.36 17.14
CA SER A 80 10.86 -31.46 17.86
C SER A 80 11.46 -30.96 19.18
N CYS A 81 11.11 -31.67 20.25
CA CYS A 81 11.52 -31.43 21.63
C CYS A 81 12.80 -32.20 21.97
N LEU A 82 13.56 -31.74 22.97
CA LEU A 82 14.47 -32.55 23.78
C LEU A 82 14.71 -31.87 25.14
N GLU A 83 14.76 -32.68 26.20
CA GLU A 83 14.84 -32.32 27.64
C GLU A 83 16.26 -32.49 28.22
N ASN A 84 16.57 -31.75 29.32
CA ASN A 84 17.29 -32.20 30.53
C ASN A 84 17.59 -31.07 31.55
N SER A 85 16.95 -31.20 32.72
CA SER A 85 16.98 -30.54 34.06
C SER A 85 17.81 -29.28 34.40
N SER A 86 19.00 -28.98 33.84
CA SER A 86 19.60 -27.62 33.89
C SER A 86 19.02 -26.71 32.81
N MET A 87 18.27 -27.32 31.87
CA MET A 87 17.54 -26.70 30.79
C MET A 87 16.26 -26.01 31.25
N LYS A 88 15.72 -26.17 32.46
CA LYS A 88 14.36 -25.66 32.75
C LYS A 88 14.19 -24.17 32.49
N LEU A 89 15.11 -23.33 32.95
CA LEU A 89 15.02 -21.87 32.76
C LEU A 89 15.35 -21.44 31.32
N SER A 90 16.31 -22.10 30.67
CA SER A 90 16.65 -21.83 29.25
C SER A 90 15.58 -22.37 28.28
N HIS A 91 14.93 -23.48 28.63
CA HIS A 91 13.81 -24.11 27.95
C HIS A 91 12.52 -23.32 28.19
N GLU A 92 12.28 -22.81 29.39
CA GLU A 92 11.16 -21.90 29.69
C GLU A 92 11.31 -20.57 28.94
N ILE A 93 12.51 -19.98 28.91
CA ILE A 93 12.81 -18.81 28.06
C ILE A 93 12.66 -19.17 26.58
N SER A 94 13.10 -20.36 26.16
CA SER A 94 12.95 -20.85 24.78
C SER A 94 11.48 -21.06 24.39
N ILE A 95 10.66 -21.59 25.31
CA ILE A 95 9.21 -21.77 25.12
C ILE A 95 8.52 -20.41 25.08
N ALA A 96 8.79 -19.54 26.05
CA ALA A 96 8.19 -18.20 26.12
C ALA A 96 8.53 -17.38 24.87
N THR A 97 9.78 -17.44 24.39
CA THR A 97 10.19 -16.77 23.15
C THR A 97 9.56 -17.42 21.91
N ALA A 98 9.45 -18.75 21.85
CA ALA A 98 8.76 -19.43 20.75
C ALA A 98 7.25 -19.12 20.71
N ILE A 99 6.61 -18.93 21.87
CA ILE A 99 5.19 -18.55 21.98
C ILE A 99 5.00 -17.07 21.64
N ALA A 100 5.87 -16.18 22.12
CA ALA A 100 5.73 -14.74 21.92
C ALA A 100 6.09 -14.31 20.49
N LEU A 101 7.03 -14.99 19.84
CA LEU A 101 7.59 -14.55 18.55
C LEU A 101 6.53 -14.40 17.43
N PRO A 102 5.59 -15.34 17.21
CA PRO A 102 4.54 -15.15 16.19
C PRO A 102 3.69 -13.90 16.42
N GLU A 103 3.29 -13.65 17.67
CA GLU A 103 2.47 -12.49 18.02
C GLU A 103 3.26 -11.18 17.88
N VAL A 104 4.52 -11.17 18.32
CA VAL A 104 5.40 -10.01 18.15
C VAL A 104 5.63 -9.72 16.66
N LYS A 105 5.87 -10.74 15.82
CA LYS A 105 6.01 -10.56 14.37
C LYS A 105 4.74 -9.96 13.75
N LYS A 106 3.57 -10.49 14.10
CA LYS A 106 2.27 -10.01 13.62
C LYS A 106 2.05 -8.55 14.05
N SER A 107 2.24 -8.24 15.32
CA SER A 107 2.11 -6.89 15.87
C SER A 107 3.09 -5.90 15.23
N THR A 108 4.36 -6.28 15.05
CA THR A 108 5.34 -5.45 14.34
C THR A 108 4.92 -5.18 12.90
N CYS A 109 4.38 -6.18 12.20
CA CYS A 109 3.88 -6.00 10.83
C CYS A 109 2.72 -4.99 10.79
N THR A 110 1.75 -5.11 11.70
CA THR A 110 0.64 -4.15 11.84
C THR A 110 1.13 -2.74 12.14
N LEU A 111 2.09 -2.58 13.05
CA LEU A 111 2.65 -1.27 13.39
C LEU A 111 3.45 -0.67 12.24
N LEU A 112 4.22 -1.46 11.49
CA LEU A 112 4.92 -0.98 10.30
C LEU A 112 3.95 -0.49 9.24
N ARG A 113 2.82 -1.16 9.04
CA ARG A 113 1.77 -0.67 8.15
C ARG A 113 1.21 0.68 8.60
N LYS A 114 0.85 0.81 9.88
CA LYS A 114 0.41 2.09 10.45
C LYS A 114 1.45 3.18 10.28
N PHE A 115 2.73 2.85 10.48
CA PHE A 115 3.82 3.77 10.27
C PHE A 115 3.89 4.28 8.82
N PHE A 116 3.76 3.40 7.83
CA PHE A 116 3.64 3.81 6.43
C PHE A 116 2.43 4.72 6.19
N VAL A 117 1.26 4.39 6.72
CA VAL A 117 0.05 5.24 6.62
C VAL A 117 0.29 6.62 7.19
N MET A 118 0.87 6.73 8.39
CA MET A 118 1.14 8.04 9.00
C MET A 118 2.07 8.88 8.14
N ILE A 119 3.12 8.27 7.56
CA ILE A 119 4.04 8.99 6.66
C ILE A 119 3.32 9.42 5.37
N MET A 120 2.45 8.58 4.82
CA MET A 120 1.66 8.90 3.62
C MET A 120 0.66 10.04 3.89
N GLU A 121 -0.03 10.02 5.03
CA GLU A 121 -0.91 11.13 5.44
C GLU A 121 -0.11 12.42 5.62
N LEU A 122 1.07 12.36 6.26
CA LEU A 122 1.96 13.51 6.37
C LEU A 122 2.38 14.04 4.98
N ASP A 123 2.75 13.16 4.05
CA ASP A 123 3.12 13.52 2.68
C ASP A 123 1.95 14.16 1.91
N SER A 124 0.73 13.69 2.12
CA SER A 124 -0.47 14.27 1.53
C SER A 124 -0.79 15.65 2.13
N SER A 125 -0.78 15.79 3.45
CA SER A 125 -0.99 17.09 4.11
C SER A 125 0.05 18.11 3.68
N ARG A 126 1.31 17.69 3.57
CA ARG A 126 2.40 18.53 3.06
C ARG A 126 2.14 18.98 1.62
N ARG A 127 1.72 18.06 0.75
CA ARG A 127 1.41 18.37 -0.66
C ARG A 127 0.26 19.37 -0.76
N MET A 128 -0.80 19.22 0.03
CA MET A 128 -1.90 20.18 0.07
C MET A 128 -1.44 21.55 0.59
N ALA A 129 -0.63 21.57 1.64
CA ALA A 129 -0.06 22.81 2.18
C ALA A 129 0.83 23.53 1.16
N ASP A 130 1.64 22.81 0.39
CA ASP A 130 2.47 23.36 -0.69
C ASP A 130 1.62 23.97 -1.80
N GLN A 131 0.55 23.28 -2.22
CA GLN A 131 -0.42 23.81 -3.18
C GLN A 131 -1.11 25.10 -2.70
N GLN A 132 -1.29 25.24 -1.39
CA GLN A 132 -1.86 26.42 -0.74
C GLN A 132 -0.81 27.49 -0.40
N GLY A 133 0.48 27.26 -0.67
CA GLY A 133 1.56 28.18 -0.34
C GLY A 133 1.87 28.30 1.16
N LEU A 134 1.47 27.30 1.97
CA LEU A 134 1.65 27.26 3.42
C LEU A 134 2.98 26.62 3.85
N THR A 135 3.74 26.05 2.91
CA THR A 135 5.07 25.50 3.16
C THR A 135 6.16 26.56 2.95
N THR A 136 7.26 26.39 3.67
CA THR A 136 8.44 27.26 3.65
C THR A 136 9.67 26.48 3.20
N ARG A 137 10.78 27.18 2.94
CA ARG A 137 12.07 26.52 2.64
C ARG A 137 12.58 25.63 3.77
N ALA A 138 12.18 25.90 5.02
CA ALA A 138 12.57 25.10 6.17
C ALA A 138 11.97 23.69 6.16
N ASP A 139 10.87 23.50 5.43
CA ASP A 139 10.22 22.19 5.26
C ASP A 139 11.05 21.24 4.38
N GLY A 140 12.09 21.74 3.70
CA GLY A 140 13.03 20.98 2.88
C GLY A 140 12.37 20.40 1.63
N VAL A 141 13.00 19.40 1.01
CA VAL A 141 12.38 18.55 -0.01
C VAL A 141 12.68 17.12 0.39
N ARG A 142 11.65 16.28 0.48
CA ARG A 142 11.77 14.84 0.77
C ARG A 142 11.01 14.08 -0.29
N THR A 143 11.60 12.98 -0.77
CA THR A 143 10.90 12.01 -1.62
C THR A 143 9.69 11.44 -0.85
N PRO A 144 8.47 11.56 -1.37
CA PRO A 144 7.29 10.94 -0.76
C PRO A 144 7.49 9.44 -0.56
N VAL A 145 6.94 8.88 0.52
CA VAL A 145 7.14 7.45 0.83
C VAL A 145 6.53 6.55 -0.23
N VAL A 146 5.43 6.98 -0.86
CA VAL A 146 4.77 6.28 -1.96
C VAL A 146 5.72 6.08 -3.13
N GLU A 147 6.55 7.08 -3.47
CA GLU A 147 7.54 6.96 -4.55
C GLU A 147 8.64 5.94 -4.20
N ILE A 148 9.09 5.92 -2.94
CA ILE A 148 10.08 4.94 -2.48
C ILE A 148 9.50 3.51 -2.55
N ILE A 149 8.26 3.32 -2.10
CA ILE A 149 7.58 2.02 -2.18
C ILE A 149 7.46 1.60 -3.65
N LEU A 150 6.95 2.48 -4.51
CA LEU A 150 6.79 2.21 -5.94
C LEU A 150 8.08 1.76 -6.61
N ASP A 151 9.20 2.45 -6.33
CA ASP A 151 10.50 2.05 -6.84
C ASP A 151 10.81 0.61 -6.45
N GLU A 152 10.69 0.24 -5.17
CA GLU A 152 10.94 -1.13 -4.71
C GLU A 152 10.00 -2.16 -5.33
N LEU A 153 8.71 -1.85 -5.44
CA LEU A 153 7.71 -2.74 -6.04
C LEU A 153 7.95 -3.00 -7.53
N ILE A 154 8.48 -2.00 -8.24
CA ILE A 154 8.75 -2.08 -9.68
C ILE A 154 10.04 -2.86 -9.97
N TYR A 155 11.05 -2.74 -9.11
CA TYR A 155 12.30 -3.48 -9.27
C TYR A 155 12.23 -4.92 -8.79
N ASN A 156 11.39 -5.24 -7.80
CA ASN A 156 11.33 -6.56 -7.19
C ASN A 156 9.90 -7.12 -7.11
N ASN A 157 9.62 -8.09 -7.98
CA ASN A 157 8.33 -8.78 -8.01
C ASN A 157 8.04 -9.53 -6.68
N ASP A 158 9.03 -10.12 -6.03
CA ASP A 158 8.80 -10.88 -4.79
C ASP A 158 8.31 -9.96 -3.66
N ILE A 159 8.85 -8.74 -3.60
CA ILE A 159 8.37 -7.70 -2.68
C ILE A 159 6.94 -7.29 -3.07
N LEU A 160 6.63 -7.16 -4.36
CA LEU A 160 5.26 -6.86 -4.82
C LEU A 160 4.25 -7.92 -4.39
N PHE A 161 4.55 -9.19 -4.62
CA PHE A 161 3.69 -10.31 -4.22
C PHE A 161 3.51 -10.38 -2.70
N ALA A 162 4.53 -10.01 -1.91
CA ALA A 162 4.45 -9.97 -0.45
C ALA A 162 3.71 -8.73 0.07
N PHE A 163 3.89 -7.58 -0.58
CA PHE A 163 3.38 -6.29 -0.11
C PHE A 163 1.86 -6.17 -0.25
N LEU A 164 1.32 -6.51 -1.44
CA LEU A 164 -0.09 -6.25 -1.75
C LEU A 164 -1.10 -6.98 -0.85
N PRO A 165 -0.86 -8.24 -0.41
CA PRO A 165 -1.71 -8.90 0.57
C PRO A 165 -1.58 -8.28 1.98
N VAL A 166 -0.39 -7.81 2.35
CA VAL A 166 -0.08 -7.34 3.71
C VAL A 166 -0.61 -5.95 3.97
N PHE A 167 -0.39 -5.04 3.04
CA PHE A 167 -0.70 -3.63 3.20
C PHE A 167 -2.18 -3.38 2.91
N ASP A 168 -3.10 -3.66 3.83
CA ASP A 168 -4.55 -3.70 3.57
C ASP A 168 -5.30 -2.34 3.58
N GLU A 169 -4.58 -1.22 3.62
CA GLU A 169 -5.16 0.13 3.73
C GLU A 169 -5.76 0.59 2.40
N PRO A 170 -7.11 0.66 2.24
CA PRO A 170 -7.72 0.74 0.92
C PRO A 170 -7.34 1.99 0.12
N LYS A 171 -7.35 3.17 0.74
CA LYS A 171 -6.99 4.47 0.12
C LYS A 171 -5.59 4.41 -0.49
N TRP A 172 -4.61 4.07 0.34
CA TRP A 172 -3.20 4.08 0.00
C TRP A 172 -2.81 2.91 -0.91
N LYS A 173 -3.39 1.72 -0.71
CA LYS A 173 -3.21 0.58 -1.62
C LYS A 173 -3.65 0.95 -3.04
N LEU A 174 -4.80 1.60 -3.17
CA LEU A 174 -5.30 2.00 -4.48
C LEU A 174 -4.39 3.04 -5.15
N GLU A 175 -3.96 4.06 -4.41
CA GLU A 175 -3.03 5.09 -4.92
C GLU A 175 -1.73 4.46 -5.43
N ILE A 176 -1.12 3.57 -4.66
CA ILE A 176 0.11 2.86 -5.06
C ILE A 176 -0.12 2.07 -6.36
N ILE A 177 -1.22 1.30 -6.46
CA ILE A 177 -1.46 0.49 -7.66
C ILE A 177 -1.73 1.36 -8.89
N VAL A 178 -2.49 2.46 -8.74
CA VAL A 178 -2.73 3.41 -9.84
C VAL A 178 -1.42 4.01 -10.32
N LEU A 179 -0.57 4.51 -9.41
CA LEU A 179 0.74 5.07 -9.75
C LEU A 179 1.67 4.02 -10.38
N TYR A 180 1.59 2.75 -9.95
CA TYR A 180 2.32 1.65 -10.57
C TYR A 180 1.96 1.52 -12.05
N PHE A 181 0.66 1.46 -12.38
CA PHE A 181 0.21 1.38 -13.78
C PHE A 181 0.59 2.63 -14.58
N GLN A 182 0.46 3.82 -13.99
CA GLN A 182 0.83 5.07 -14.64
C GLN A 182 2.30 5.11 -15.10
N LYS A 183 3.21 4.40 -14.43
CA LYS A 183 4.63 4.31 -14.87
C LYS A 183 4.78 3.60 -16.23
N TYR A 184 3.83 2.73 -16.59
CA TYR A 184 3.88 1.93 -17.82
C TYR A 184 2.91 2.42 -18.91
N ILE A 185 1.86 3.14 -18.51
CA ILE A 185 0.96 3.86 -19.42
C ILE A 185 1.78 5.00 -20.04
N SER A 186 1.98 4.96 -21.35
CA SER A 186 2.69 6.04 -22.06
C SER A 186 1.93 7.35 -21.84
N LYS A 187 2.56 8.33 -21.19
CA LYS A 187 2.05 9.70 -21.17
C LYS A 187 1.97 10.17 -22.62
N ALA A 188 0.80 10.59 -23.10
CA ALA A 188 0.72 11.31 -24.36
C ALA A 188 1.62 12.54 -24.23
N SER A 189 2.67 12.60 -25.05
CA SER A 189 3.72 13.61 -24.95
C SER A 189 3.23 14.99 -25.38
N VAL A 190 3.78 16.00 -24.71
CA VAL A 190 3.78 17.45 -24.99
C VAL A 190 2.61 18.23 -24.36
N GLN A 191 2.83 18.67 -23.11
CA GLN A 191 2.08 19.78 -22.53
C GLN A 191 3.00 21.01 -22.53
N THR A 192 2.65 22.03 -23.31
CA THR A 192 3.21 23.38 -23.17
C THR A 192 2.71 24.00 -21.85
N ARG A 193 3.50 24.95 -21.35
CA ARG A 193 3.58 25.52 -19.99
C ARG A 193 2.28 26.09 -19.36
N ARG A 194 1.06 25.77 -19.80
CA ARG A 194 -0.16 26.47 -19.37
C ARG A 194 -1.50 25.69 -19.29
N SER A 195 -1.53 24.37 -19.27
CA SER A 195 -2.79 23.64 -18.97
C SER A 195 -2.64 22.63 -17.83
N ASN A 196 -3.36 22.83 -16.72
CA ASN A 196 -3.52 21.88 -15.63
C ASN A 196 -4.64 20.89 -15.98
N SER A 197 -4.45 20.06 -16.99
CA SER A 197 -5.37 18.96 -17.27
C SER A 197 -4.61 17.68 -17.59
N THR A 198 -4.23 16.96 -16.53
CA THR A 198 -3.77 15.58 -16.59
C THR A 198 -4.96 14.68 -16.90
N ILE A 199 -5.28 14.54 -18.19
CA ILE A 199 -6.31 13.61 -18.64
C ILE A 199 -5.62 12.30 -19.01
N TYR A 200 -6.20 11.21 -18.53
CA TYR A 200 -5.82 9.80 -18.67
C TYR A 200 -4.97 9.25 -17.51
N ALA A 201 -5.70 8.63 -16.56
CA ALA A 201 -5.26 7.76 -15.48
C ALA A 201 -4.94 8.37 -14.11
N GLU A 202 -5.47 9.54 -13.71
CA GLU A 202 -5.34 10.02 -12.33
C GLU A 202 -5.97 9.07 -11.28
N ASN A 203 -6.95 8.28 -11.70
CA ASN A 203 -7.70 7.37 -10.84
C ASN A 203 -7.81 5.96 -11.46
N LEU A 204 -8.38 5.02 -10.69
CA LEU A 204 -8.59 3.64 -11.12
C LEU A 204 -9.39 3.55 -12.44
N ASP A 205 -10.42 4.38 -12.60
CA ASP A 205 -11.23 4.39 -13.81
C ASP A 205 -10.40 4.68 -15.06
N GLY A 206 -9.54 5.70 -15.00
CA GLY A 206 -8.63 6.01 -16.11
C GLY A 206 -7.67 4.85 -16.42
N VAL A 207 -7.15 4.15 -15.40
CA VAL A 207 -6.33 2.93 -15.60
C VAL A 207 -7.14 1.82 -16.26
N LEU A 208 -8.35 1.54 -15.77
CA LEU A 208 -9.21 0.48 -16.32
C LEU A 208 -9.66 0.80 -17.74
N ASN A 209 -9.94 2.06 -18.07
CA ASN A 209 -10.24 2.50 -19.43
C ASN A 209 -9.06 2.24 -20.37
N CYS A 210 -7.82 2.53 -19.95
CA CYS A 210 -6.61 2.20 -20.72
C CYS A 210 -6.43 0.69 -20.90
N LEU A 211 -6.78 -0.12 -19.91
CA LEU A 211 -6.66 -1.58 -19.96
C LEU A 211 -7.82 -2.27 -20.67
N SER A 212 -8.96 -1.60 -20.83
CA SER A 212 -10.13 -2.10 -21.57
C SER A 212 -10.03 -1.87 -23.07
N ASN A 213 -9.19 -0.92 -23.51
CA ASN A 213 -8.90 -0.71 -24.92
C ASN A 213 -7.77 -1.64 -25.39
N LYS A 214 -8.06 -2.51 -26.36
CA LYS A 214 -7.14 -3.54 -26.88
C LYS A 214 -5.76 -3.00 -27.25
N ASN A 215 -5.67 -1.84 -27.91
CA ASN A 215 -4.40 -1.32 -28.40
C ASN A 215 -3.50 -0.84 -27.26
N SER A 216 -4.05 -0.08 -26.32
CA SER A 216 -3.31 0.39 -25.15
C SER A 216 -3.00 -0.74 -24.18
N ALA A 217 -3.97 -1.63 -23.93
CA ALA A 217 -3.81 -2.81 -23.09
C ALA A 217 -2.63 -3.67 -23.57
N ARG A 218 -2.58 -3.97 -24.87
CA ARG A 218 -1.48 -4.72 -25.49
C ARG A 218 -0.12 -4.08 -25.27
N SER A 219 -0.03 -2.75 -25.33
CA SER A 219 1.24 -2.03 -25.10
C SER A 219 1.71 -2.11 -23.64
N ILE A 220 0.77 -2.16 -22.69
CA ILE A 220 1.03 -2.25 -21.25
C ILE A 220 1.37 -3.69 -20.87
N PHE A 221 0.62 -4.66 -21.39
CA PHE A 221 0.80 -6.09 -21.12
C PHE A 221 2.13 -6.63 -21.66
N LYS A 222 2.72 -5.98 -22.67
CA LYS A 222 4.08 -6.28 -23.11
C LYS A 222 5.17 -5.83 -22.13
N LYS A 223 4.89 -4.85 -21.28
CA LYS A 223 5.88 -4.26 -20.35
C LYS A 223 5.83 -4.87 -18.95
N ILE A 224 4.69 -5.45 -18.57
CA ILE A 224 4.43 -5.98 -17.24
C ILE A 224 4.03 -7.45 -17.39
N ARG A 225 4.56 -8.31 -16.52
CA ARG A 225 4.18 -9.73 -16.48
C ARG A 225 2.67 -9.91 -16.25
N THR A 226 2.07 -10.88 -16.92
CA THR A 226 0.64 -11.18 -16.83
C THR A 226 0.19 -11.41 -15.39
N GLU A 227 0.96 -12.15 -14.60
CA GLU A 227 0.63 -12.48 -13.20
C GLU A 227 0.62 -11.22 -12.32
N VAL A 228 1.56 -10.30 -12.57
CA VAL A 228 1.65 -9.01 -11.87
C VAL A 228 0.45 -8.13 -12.19
N ILE A 229 0.02 -8.08 -13.46
CA ILE A 229 -1.16 -7.32 -13.86
C ILE A 229 -2.42 -7.87 -13.20
N GLN A 230 -2.61 -9.19 -13.21
CA GLN A 230 -3.75 -9.83 -12.53
C GLN A 230 -3.78 -9.48 -11.04
N LEU A 231 -2.63 -9.57 -10.37
CA LEU A 231 -2.48 -9.28 -8.95
C LEU A 231 -2.83 -7.81 -8.65
N LEU A 232 -2.26 -6.87 -9.40
CA LEU A 232 -2.50 -5.44 -9.26
C LEU A 232 -3.98 -5.10 -9.50
N LEU A 233 -4.57 -5.61 -10.59
CA LEU A 233 -5.98 -5.38 -10.92
C LEU A 233 -6.89 -5.90 -9.81
N ALA A 234 -6.68 -7.14 -9.36
CA ALA A 234 -7.53 -7.75 -8.33
C ALA A 234 -7.47 -6.96 -7.02
N HIS A 235 -6.28 -6.59 -6.56
CA HIS A 235 -6.12 -5.81 -5.34
C HIS A 235 -6.63 -4.37 -5.47
N ALA A 236 -6.48 -3.73 -6.63
CA ALA A 236 -7.05 -2.41 -6.88
C ALA A 236 -8.58 -2.44 -6.83
N PHE A 237 -9.19 -3.46 -7.44
CA PHE A 237 -10.64 -3.64 -7.40
C PHE A 237 -11.15 -3.88 -5.98
N GLN A 238 -10.50 -4.78 -5.22
CA GLN A 238 -10.84 -5.02 -3.81
C GLN A 238 -10.74 -3.74 -2.97
N ALA A 239 -9.65 -2.96 -3.13
CA ALA A 239 -9.47 -1.71 -2.42
C ALA A 239 -10.55 -0.67 -2.78
N TYR A 240 -10.87 -0.54 -4.07
CA TYR A 240 -11.93 0.35 -4.55
C TYR A 240 -13.30 -0.02 -3.98
N VAL A 241 -13.65 -1.31 -4.01
CA VAL A 241 -14.91 -1.81 -3.45
C VAL A 241 -14.97 -1.54 -1.95
N ALA A 242 -13.88 -1.80 -1.20
CA ALA A 242 -13.82 -1.52 0.24
C ALA A 242 -14.04 -0.03 0.56
N GLN A 243 -13.41 0.88 -0.21
CA GLN A 243 -13.63 2.32 -0.04
C GLN A 243 -15.10 2.72 -0.32
N SER A 244 -15.70 2.15 -1.38
CA SER A 244 -17.08 2.46 -1.76
C SER A 244 -18.10 2.06 -0.68
N TYR A 245 -17.84 0.98 0.07
CA TYR A 245 -18.68 0.59 1.20
C TYR A 245 -18.47 1.47 2.43
N GLN A 246 -17.24 1.93 2.69
CA GLN A 246 -16.91 2.78 3.85
C GLN A 246 -17.47 4.19 3.72
N GLN A 247 -17.55 4.75 2.51
CA GLN A 247 -18.12 6.09 2.28
C GLN A 247 -19.65 6.12 2.34
N GLY A 248 -20.31 4.96 2.41
CA GLY A 248 -21.76 4.85 2.43
C GLY A 248 -22.41 5.30 1.12
N PHE A 249 -23.57 4.75 0.80
CA PHE A 249 -24.44 5.20 -0.30
C PHE A 249 -25.06 6.60 -0.04
N THR A 250 -24.40 7.44 0.75
CA THR A 250 -24.95 8.64 1.38
C THR A 250 -24.06 9.83 1.06
N ASN A 251 -24.16 10.31 -0.19
CA ASN A 251 -24.46 11.71 -0.53
C ASN A 251 -24.35 11.91 -2.05
N PRO A 252 -25.44 12.20 -2.77
CA PRO A 252 -25.42 12.54 -4.19
C PRO A 252 -25.22 14.05 -4.37
N ILE A 253 -24.16 14.63 -3.78
CA ILE A 253 -23.84 16.06 -3.94
C ILE A 253 -22.32 16.23 -3.95
N GLU A 254 -21.69 15.96 -5.09
CA GLU A 254 -20.96 16.98 -5.87
C GLU A 254 -20.22 16.34 -7.06
N ASP A 255 -20.35 17.02 -8.18
CA ASP A 255 -20.16 16.58 -9.55
C ASP A 255 -18.66 16.63 -9.93
N VAL A 256 -17.89 15.58 -9.64
CA VAL A 256 -16.57 15.34 -10.25
C VAL A 256 -16.42 13.86 -10.60
N ARG A 257 -17.06 13.44 -11.70
CA ARG A 257 -16.62 12.33 -12.57
C ARG A 257 -16.20 11.00 -11.90
N SER A 258 -16.81 10.62 -10.78
CA SER A 258 -16.65 9.27 -10.24
C SER A 258 -17.47 8.30 -11.11
N SER A 259 -16.78 7.46 -11.88
CA SER A 259 -17.40 6.36 -12.61
C SER A 259 -18.28 5.54 -11.66
N SER A 260 -19.50 5.21 -12.08
CA SER A 260 -20.38 4.40 -11.23
C SER A 260 -19.68 3.07 -10.91
N ILE A 261 -19.94 2.49 -9.73
CA ILE A 261 -19.40 1.17 -9.37
C ILE A 261 -19.73 0.10 -10.43
N ILE A 262 -20.84 0.27 -11.16
CA ILE A 262 -21.25 -0.57 -12.28
C ILE A 262 -20.26 -0.44 -13.44
N ASP A 263 -19.89 0.79 -13.82
CA ASP A 263 -18.92 1.05 -14.89
C ASP A 263 -17.53 0.52 -14.51
N VAL A 264 -17.11 0.70 -13.27
CA VAL A 264 -15.85 0.12 -12.76
C VAL A 264 -15.87 -1.40 -12.86
N CYS A 265 -16.97 -2.07 -12.49
CA CYS A 265 -17.09 -3.52 -12.62
C CYS A 265 -17.04 -3.98 -14.10
N LYS A 266 -17.71 -3.26 -15.02
CA LYS A 266 -17.67 -3.56 -16.46
C LYS A 266 -16.26 -3.38 -17.03
N ASN A 267 -15.61 -2.26 -16.72
CA ASN A 267 -14.26 -1.96 -17.17
C ASN A 267 -13.25 -2.96 -16.58
N PHE A 268 -13.42 -3.36 -15.32
CA PHE A 268 -12.61 -4.39 -14.68
C PHE A 268 -12.71 -5.76 -15.38
N ILE A 269 -13.93 -6.24 -15.64
CA ILE A 269 -14.16 -7.50 -16.35
C ILE A 269 -13.60 -7.42 -17.79
N THR A 270 -13.77 -6.27 -18.44
CA THR A 270 -13.24 -6.04 -19.80
C THR A 270 -11.72 -6.06 -19.81
N ALA A 271 -11.06 -5.41 -18.85
CA ALA A 271 -9.60 -5.43 -18.70
C ALA A 271 -9.06 -6.86 -18.52
N PHE A 272 -9.70 -7.68 -17.67
CA PHE A 272 -9.35 -9.10 -17.53
C PHE A 272 -9.58 -9.91 -18.80
N THR A 273 -10.64 -9.59 -19.54
CA THR A 273 -10.94 -10.24 -20.82
C THR A 273 -9.88 -9.89 -21.87
N CYS A 274 -9.46 -8.62 -21.95
CA CYS A 274 -8.35 -8.19 -22.80
C CYS A 274 -7.05 -8.87 -22.42
N LEU A 275 -6.76 -9.00 -21.13
CA LEU A 275 -5.56 -9.70 -20.65
C LEU A 275 -5.54 -11.18 -21.09
N ARG A 276 -6.68 -11.88 -20.96
CA ARG A 276 -6.83 -13.26 -21.42
C ARG A 276 -6.75 -13.41 -22.94
N GLN A 277 -7.13 -12.39 -23.70
CA GLN A 277 -7.02 -12.40 -25.17
C GLN A 277 -5.57 -12.28 -25.63
N GLU A 278 -4.76 -11.46 -24.96
CA GLU A 278 -3.33 -11.29 -25.26
C GLU A 278 -2.51 -12.50 -24.78
N ASP A 279 -2.88 -13.11 -23.66
CA ASP A 279 -2.26 -14.33 -23.13
C ASP A 279 -3.29 -15.47 -23.03
N LYS A 280 -3.41 -16.25 -24.12
CA LYS A 280 -4.39 -17.35 -24.21
C LYS A 280 -4.13 -18.50 -23.22
N HIS A 281 -2.88 -18.64 -22.76
CA HIS A 281 -2.48 -19.69 -21.82
C HIS A 281 -2.50 -19.21 -20.36
N MET A 282 -2.89 -17.96 -20.14
CA MET A 282 -2.99 -17.37 -18.81
C MET A 282 -3.96 -18.16 -17.92
N GLU A 283 -3.45 -18.68 -16.82
CA GLU A 283 -4.27 -19.10 -15.70
C GLU A 283 -4.67 -17.89 -14.84
N ILE A 284 -5.96 -17.80 -14.52
CA ILE A 284 -6.45 -16.75 -13.63
C ILE A 284 -6.04 -17.10 -12.19
N LEU A 285 -5.26 -16.22 -11.55
CA LEU A 285 -4.87 -16.35 -10.15
C LEU A 285 -6.10 -16.45 -9.24
N ARG A 286 -5.97 -17.14 -8.10
CA ARG A 286 -7.07 -17.30 -7.14
C ARG A 286 -7.71 -15.95 -6.76
N ILE A 287 -6.89 -14.96 -6.45
CA ILE A 287 -7.35 -13.61 -6.12
C ILE A 287 -8.07 -12.92 -7.29
N GLY A 288 -7.62 -13.16 -8.53
CA GLY A 288 -8.29 -12.67 -9.73
C GLY A 288 -9.67 -13.30 -9.91
N LYS A 289 -9.80 -14.61 -9.64
CA LYS A 289 -11.10 -15.31 -9.67
C LYS A 289 -12.07 -14.74 -8.64
N GLU A 290 -11.60 -14.54 -7.41
CA GLU A 290 -12.40 -13.94 -6.32
C GLU A 290 -12.87 -12.53 -6.70
N ALA A 291 -11.98 -11.68 -7.20
CA ALA A 291 -12.32 -10.32 -7.63
C ALA A 291 -13.31 -10.29 -8.81
N LEU A 292 -13.13 -11.16 -9.82
CA LEU A 292 -14.06 -11.29 -10.95
C LEU A 292 -15.45 -11.76 -10.50
N PHE A 293 -15.50 -12.72 -9.59
CA PHE A 293 -16.77 -13.19 -9.03
C PHE A 293 -17.49 -12.06 -8.28
N THR A 294 -16.77 -11.29 -7.46
CA THR A 294 -17.33 -10.12 -6.77
C THR A 294 -17.87 -9.08 -7.77
N ALA A 295 -17.12 -8.75 -8.83
CA ALA A 295 -17.56 -7.80 -9.86
C ALA A 295 -18.84 -8.28 -10.57
N ALA A 296 -18.90 -9.55 -10.97
CA ALA A 296 -20.08 -10.14 -11.59
C ALA A 296 -21.29 -10.13 -10.66
N THR A 297 -21.09 -10.40 -9.37
CA THR A 297 -22.15 -10.39 -8.35
C THR A 297 -22.72 -8.98 -8.17
N ILE A 298 -21.85 -7.97 -8.07
CA ILE A 298 -22.28 -6.56 -7.97
C ILE A 298 -23.13 -6.17 -9.19
N LEU A 299 -22.70 -6.55 -10.40
CA LEU A 299 -23.47 -6.28 -11.62
C LEU A 299 -24.83 -6.99 -11.62
N SER A 300 -24.89 -8.25 -11.20
CA SER A 300 -26.14 -9.01 -11.14
C SER A 300 -27.13 -8.47 -10.10
N THR A 301 -26.65 -7.94 -8.98
CA THR A 301 -27.52 -7.40 -7.92
C THR A 301 -28.09 -6.01 -8.24
N LYS A 302 -27.53 -5.30 -9.23
CA LYS A 302 -27.92 -3.94 -9.62
C LYS A 302 -28.53 -3.86 -11.02
N SER A 303 -28.68 -5.00 -11.71
CA SER A 303 -29.41 -5.15 -12.98
C SER A 303 -30.85 -5.50 -12.72
#